data_AF-A0A8T4DWB2-F1
#
_entry.id   AF-A0A8T4DWB2-F1
#
_cell.length_a   1.000
_cell.length_b   1.000
_cell.length_c   1.000
_cell.angle_alpha   90.00
_cell.angle_beta   90.00
_cell.angle_gamma   90.00
#
_symmetry.space_group_name_H-M   'P 1'
#
loop_
_entity.id
_entity.type
_entity.pdbx_description
1 polymer ?
#
loop_
_entity_poly.entity_id
_entity_poly.type
_entity_poly.pdbx_seq_one_letter_code
_entity_poly.pdbx_strand_id
1 'polypeptide(L)'
;MKQKQKREIMDKLPDFLRDIANSSASGMTIYDSIRSASEGDYGRLTDELKMMVAQLSWGIPIDVALTNFGSRINNNEVKRLAITINKALEIGGNTSAVFNAAAKELDQIRRVEQQRRTEMSMYSIVIFISFFVFLAVILVINGTIFQAIYDLQTKMAGKAIGSIRIANISPVEVKTMFFTFVFVQSLGGGLLGGFMMEGRISAGIRQAFVLVLISFLTFKILF
;
A
#
# COMPACT_ATOMS: atom_id res chain seq x y z
N MET A 1 -10.24 16.44 5.18
CA MET A 1 -10.72 15.16 4.61
C MET A 1 -9.82 14.00 5.03
N LYS A 2 -10.38 12.90 5.54
CA LYS A 2 -9.66 11.66 5.84
C LYS A 2 -9.15 11.04 4.52
N GLN A 3 -7.99 10.37 4.51
CA GLN A 3 -7.42 9.76 3.28
C GLN A 3 -8.40 8.83 2.54
N LYS A 4 -9.27 8.13 3.28
CA LYS A 4 -10.33 7.28 2.70
C LYS A 4 -11.33 8.08 1.86
N GLN A 5 -11.73 9.27 2.31
CA GLN A 5 -12.65 10.14 1.59
C GLN A 5 -12.06 10.62 0.26
N LYS A 6 -10.78 11.03 0.28
CA LYS A 6 -10.08 11.45 -0.95
C LYS A 6 -10.04 10.32 -1.98
N ARG A 7 -9.81 9.09 -1.53
CA ARG A 7 -9.76 7.91 -2.40
C ARG A 7 -11.12 7.61 -3.04
N GLU A 8 -12.21 7.66 -2.27
CA GLU A 8 -13.56 7.46 -2.80
C GLU A 8 -13.95 8.52 -3.84
N ILE A 9 -13.51 9.78 -3.65
CA ILE A 9 -13.68 10.84 -4.65
C ILE A 9 -12.88 10.53 -5.92
N MET A 10 -11.60 10.16 -5.77
CA MET A 10 -10.74 9.80 -6.89
C MET A 10 -11.24 8.60 -7.70
N ASP A 11 -11.91 7.64 -7.05
CA ASP A 11 -12.44 6.46 -7.71
C ASP A 11 -13.62 6.77 -8.65
N LYS A 12 -14.36 7.87 -8.41
CA LYS A 12 -15.55 8.28 -9.14
C LYS A 12 -15.34 9.48 -10.09
N LEU A 13 -14.26 10.23 -9.87
CA LEU A 13 -13.93 11.39 -10.70
C LEU A 13 -13.72 11.07 -12.20
N PRO A 14 -13.10 9.96 -12.61
CA PRO A 14 -12.98 9.60 -14.03
C PRO A 14 -14.34 9.40 -14.70
N ASP A 15 -15.30 8.80 -13.99
CA ASP A 15 -16.65 8.56 -14.50
C ASP A 15 -17.37 9.89 -14.75
N PHE A 16 -17.32 10.81 -13.78
CA PHE A 16 -17.85 12.16 -13.92
C PHE A 16 -17.26 12.91 -15.13
N LEU A 17 -15.95 12.83 -15.34
CA LEU A 17 -15.29 13.49 -16.48
C LEU A 17 -15.69 12.85 -17.82
N ARG A 18 -15.91 11.53 -17.88
CA ARG A 18 -16.44 10.88 -19.10
C ARG A 18 -17.88 11.30 -19.38
N ASP A 19 -18.70 11.47 -18.36
CA ASP A 19 -20.08 11.94 -18.54
C ASP A 19 -20.11 13.35 -19.13
N ILE A 20 -19.25 14.26 -18.64
CA ILE A 20 -19.05 15.58 -19.27
C ILE A 20 -18.60 15.44 -20.72
N ALA A 21 -17.64 14.56 -21.01
CA ALA A 21 -17.12 14.37 -22.36
C ALA A 21 -18.18 13.84 -23.33
N ASN A 22 -19.04 12.94 -22.88
CA ASN A 22 -20.14 12.37 -23.66
C ASN A 22 -21.24 13.41 -23.92
N SER A 23 -21.64 14.18 -22.90
CA SER A 23 -22.59 15.28 -23.04
C SER A 23 -22.06 16.36 -23.99
N SER A 24 -20.79 16.75 -23.84
CA SER A 24 -20.17 17.74 -24.71
C SER A 24 -20.07 17.25 -26.16
N ALA A 25 -19.82 15.95 -26.39
CA ALA A 25 -19.81 15.37 -27.73
C ALA A 25 -21.19 15.42 -28.41
N SER A 26 -22.28 15.45 -27.63
CA SER A 26 -23.65 15.59 -28.14
C SER A 26 -24.03 17.03 -28.49
N GLY A 27 -23.12 17.99 -28.31
CA GLY A 27 -23.33 19.40 -28.62
C GLY A 27 -23.83 20.25 -27.44
N MET A 28 -23.92 19.68 -26.23
CA MET A 28 -24.22 20.45 -25.04
C MET A 28 -23.10 21.46 -24.75
N THR A 29 -23.45 22.63 -24.22
CA THR A 29 -22.46 23.58 -23.72
C THR A 29 -21.66 22.97 -22.58
N ILE A 30 -20.48 23.51 -22.27
CA ILE A 30 -19.66 23.02 -21.15
C ILE A 30 -20.44 23.09 -19.83
N TYR A 31 -21.18 24.20 -19.63
CA TYR A 31 -22.04 24.38 -18.47
C TYR A 31 -23.11 23.29 -18.37
N ASP A 32 -23.86 23.06 -19.46
CA ASP A 32 -24.92 22.06 -19.48
C ASP A 32 -24.38 20.64 -19.32
N SER A 33 -23.19 20.36 -19.87
CA SER A 33 -22.51 19.09 -19.73
C SER A 33 -22.10 18.82 -18.27
N ILE A 34 -21.54 19.83 -17.60
CA ILE A 34 -21.18 19.75 -16.17
C ILE A 34 -22.43 19.60 -15.30
N ARG A 35 -23.48 20.38 -15.59
CA ARG A 35 -24.75 20.31 -14.87
C ARG A 35 -25.39 18.93 -15.02
N SER A 36 -25.52 18.44 -16.24
CA SER A 36 -26.10 17.12 -16.53
C SER A 36 -25.30 16.00 -15.88
N ALA A 37 -23.97 16.03 -15.97
CA ALA A 37 -23.13 15.04 -15.33
C ALA A 37 -23.32 15.06 -13.81
N SER A 38 -23.44 16.24 -13.17
CA SER A 38 -23.60 16.35 -11.72
C SER A 38 -24.89 15.75 -11.13
N GLU A 39 -25.90 15.48 -11.97
CA GLU A 39 -27.15 14.82 -11.56
C GLU A 39 -26.96 13.32 -11.29
N GLY A 40 -25.84 12.73 -11.74
CA GLY A 40 -25.45 11.36 -11.45
C GLY A 40 -25.07 11.09 -9.99
N ASP A 41 -25.09 9.82 -9.60
CA ASP A 41 -24.65 9.37 -8.27
C ASP A 41 -23.16 9.00 -8.26
N TYR A 42 -22.34 9.88 -7.70
CA TYR A 42 -20.91 9.67 -7.46
C TYR A 42 -20.58 9.57 -5.97
N GLY A 43 -21.57 9.27 -5.13
CA GLY A 43 -21.42 9.16 -3.69
C GLY A 43 -20.83 10.44 -3.07
N ARG A 44 -19.64 10.32 -2.46
CA ARG A 44 -18.98 11.45 -1.77
C ARG A 44 -18.52 12.58 -2.68
N LEU A 45 -18.43 12.34 -3.99
CA LEU A 45 -18.09 13.38 -4.95
C LEU A 45 -19.30 14.28 -5.25
N THR A 46 -20.53 13.78 -5.13
CA THR A 46 -21.75 14.49 -5.52
C THR A 46 -21.93 15.84 -4.81
N ASP A 47 -21.59 15.94 -3.52
CA ASP A 47 -21.69 17.22 -2.78
C ASP A 47 -20.76 18.29 -3.36
N GLU A 48 -19.53 17.91 -3.71
CA GLU A 48 -18.54 18.81 -4.31
C GLU A 48 -18.92 19.24 -5.74
N LEU A 49 -19.58 18.33 -6.49
CA LEU A 49 -20.12 18.61 -7.82
C LEU A 49 -21.29 19.59 -7.77
N LYS A 50 -22.23 19.40 -6.82
CA LYS A 50 -23.34 20.34 -6.60
C LYS A 50 -22.84 21.74 -6.28
N MET A 51 -21.79 21.85 -5.46
CA MET A 51 -21.14 23.15 -5.19
C MET A 51 -20.52 23.76 -6.46
N MET A 52 -19.87 22.95 -7.30
CA MET A 52 -19.32 23.43 -8.57
C MET A 52 -20.42 23.94 -9.51
N VAL A 53 -21.52 23.21 -9.65
CA VAL A 53 -22.67 23.62 -10.48
C VAL A 53 -23.34 24.88 -9.93
N ALA A 54 -23.45 25.01 -8.60
CA ALA A 54 -23.93 26.23 -7.96
C ALA A 54 -23.01 27.42 -8.27
N GLN A 55 -21.68 27.25 -8.27
CA GLN A 55 -20.79 28.34 -8.67
C GLN A 55 -21.03 28.79 -10.11
N LEU A 56 -21.16 27.81 -11.02
CA LEU A 56 -21.42 28.10 -12.42
C LEU A 56 -22.78 28.76 -12.66
N SER A 57 -23.84 28.36 -11.94
CA SER A 57 -25.17 28.97 -12.08
C SER A 57 -25.22 30.42 -11.58
N TRP A 58 -24.27 30.82 -10.73
CA TRP A 58 -24.10 32.20 -10.26
C TRP A 58 -23.21 33.04 -11.17
N GLY A 59 -22.84 32.53 -12.36
CA GLY A 59 -22.04 33.24 -13.34
C GLY A 59 -20.53 33.24 -13.06
N ILE A 60 -20.06 32.39 -12.13
CA ILE A 60 -18.61 32.23 -11.92
C ILE A 60 -18.00 31.54 -13.15
N PRO A 61 -16.89 32.06 -13.70
CA PRO A 61 -16.22 31.45 -14.85
C PRO A 61 -15.83 29.98 -14.61
N ILE A 62 -15.87 29.16 -15.67
CA ILE A 62 -15.62 27.71 -15.61
C ILE A 62 -14.22 27.39 -15.08
N ASP A 63 -13.22 28.17 -15.50
CA ASP A 63 -11.84 28.05 -15.08
C ASP A 63 -11.68 28.27 -13.56
N VAL A 64 -12.39 29.26 -13.02
CA VAL A 64 -12.42 29.54 -11.59
C VAL A 64 -13.18 28.45 -10.83
N ALA A 65 -14.31 27.97 -11.36
CA ALA A 65 -15.10 26.91 -10.74
C ALA A 65 -14.32 25.58 -10.66
N LEU A 66 -13.62 25.19 -11.72
CA LEU A 66 -12.74 24.00 -11.76
C LEU A 66 -11.57 24.12 -10.79
N THR A 67 -10.94 25.31 -10.71
CA THR A 67 -9.83 25.57 -9.78
C THR A 67 -10.31 25.50 -8.31
N ASN A 68 -11.48 26.05 -8.03
CA ASN A 68 -12.12 25.98 -6.72
C ASN A 68 -12.47 24.54 -6.35
N PHE A 69 -13.04 23.78 -7.29
CA PHE A 69 -13.34 22.36 -7.11
C PHE A 69 -12.10 21.54 -6.74
N GLY A 70 -11.00 21.69 -7.49
CA GLY A 70 -9.74 21.02 -7.16
C GLY A 70 -9.16 21.43 -5.79
N SER A 71 -9.35 22.69 -5.41
CA SER A 71 -8.92 23.20 -4.11
C SER A 71 -9.72 22.61 -2.93
N ARG A 72 -11.04 22.44 -3.08
CA ARG A 72 -11.92 21.85 -2.05
C ARG A 72 -11.62 20.37 -1.79
N ILE A 73 -11.40 19.57 -2.84
CA ILE A 73 -11.00 18.15 -2.69
C ILE A 73 -9.64 18.02 -1.99
N ASN A 74 -8.81 19.05 -2.10
CA ASN A 74 -7.48 19.13 -1.48
C ASN A 74 -6.60 17.92 -1.85
N ASN A 75 -6.58 17.58 -3.14
CA ASN A 75 -5.77 16.51 -3.71
C ASN A 75 -4.90 17.11 -4.84
N ASN A 76 -3.63 16.72 -4.91
CA ASN A 76 -2.66 17.34 -5.83
C ASN A 76 -2.94 16.94 -7.28
N GLU A 77 -3.35 15.70 -7.49
CA GLU A 77 -3.70 15.16 -8.80
C GLU A 77 -4.92 15.90 -9.38
N VAL A 78 -5.98 16.11 -8.58
CA VAL A 78 -7.17 16.88 -9.01
C VAL A 78 -6.85 18.35 -9.26
N LYS A 79 -6.04 18.99 -8.42
CA LYS A 79 -5.61 20.39 -8.64
C LYS A 79 -4.85 20.54 -9.94
N ARG A 80 -3.90 19.64 -10.21
CA ARG A 80 -3.13 19.62 -11.46
C ARG A 80 -4.05 19.37 -12.66
N LEU A 81 -5.00 18.45 -12.53
CA LEU A 81 -5.97 18.16 -13.58
C LEU A 81 -6.85 19.38 -13.92
N ALA A 82 -7.34 20.10 -12.90
CA ALA A 82 -8.14 21.31 -13.11
C ALA A 82 -7.36 22.39 -13.90
N ILE A 83 -6.08 22.59 -13.57
CA ILE A 83 -5.21 23.53 -14.30
C ILE A 83 -5.00 23.06 -15.74
N THR A 84 -4.75 21.75 -15.96
CA THR A 84 -4.58 21.17 -17.29
C THR A 84 -5.83 21.34 -18.15
N ILE A 85 -7.02 21.06 -17.59
CA ILE A 85 -8.31 21.24 -18.27
C ILE A 85 -8.51 22.72 -18.63
N ASN A 86 -8.31 23.63 -17.69
CA ASN A 86 -8.47 25.07 -17.94
C ASN A 86 -7.58 25.56 -19.09
N LYS A 87 -6.30 25.16 -19.08
CA LYS A 87 -5.36 25.55 -20.13
C LYS A 87 -5.72 24.95 -21.49
N ALA A 88 -6.23 23.73 -21.51
CA ALA A 88 -6.70 23.09 -22.74
C ALA A 88 -7.98 23.74 -23.31
N LEU A 89 -8.87 24.21 -22.42
CA LEU A 89 -10.07 24.95 -22.82
C LEU A 89 -9.74 26.36 -23.34
N GLU A 90 -8.78 27.06 -22.73
CA GLU A 90 -8.31 28.39 -23.15
C GLU A 90 -7.74 28.38 -24.58
N ILE A 91 -7.04 27.30 -24.95
CA ILE A 91 -6.44 27.12 -26.28
C ILE A 91 -7.52 26.86 -27.36
N GLY A 92 -8.80 26.68 -26.98
CA GLY A 92 -9.92 26.54 -27.92
C GLY A 92 -10.05 25.15 -28.56
N GLY A 93 -9.62 24.10 -27.86
CA GLY A 93 -9.72 22.72 -28.33
C GLY A 93 -11.12 22.10 -28.23
N ASN A 94 -11.28 20.89 -28.77
CA ASN A 94 -12.49 20.09 -28.61
C ASN A 94 -12.70 19.72 -27.12
N THR A 95 -13.74 20.28 -26.49
CA THR A 95 -14.03 20.07 -25.08
C THR A 95 -14.23 18.60 -24.71
N SER A 96 -14.92 17.82 -25.55
CA SER A 96 -15.09 16.37 -25.33
C SER A 96 -13.74 15.65 -25.29
N ALA A 97 -12.82 16.00 -26.19
CA ALA A 97 -11.48 15.42 -26.20
C ALA A 97 -10.68 15.79 -24.94
N VAL A 98 -10.81 17.02 -24.43
CA VAL A 98 -10.16 17.48 -23.20
C VAL A 98 -10.63 16.69 -21.98
N PHE A 99 -11.94 16.57 -21.77
CA PHE A 99 -12.50 15.84 -20.64
C PHE A 99 -12.23 14.33 -20.73
N ASN A 100 -12.28 13.73 -21.93
CA ASN A 100 -11.89 12.33 -22.13
C ASN A 100 -10.41 12.08 -21.84
N ALA A 101 -9.52 12.98 -22.27
CA ALA A 101 -8.10 12.90 -21.95
C ALA A 101 -7.86 12.99 -20.44
N ALA A 102 -8.55 13.89 -19.75
CA ALA A 102 -8.49 14.03 -18.30
C ALA A 102 -8.98 12.77 -17.56
N ALA A 103 -10.11 12.19 -18.00
CA ALA A 103 -10.61 10.93 -17.45
C ALA A 103 -9.59 9.79 -17.62
N LYS A 104 -8.98 9.69 -18.80
CA LYS A 104 -7.95 8.68 -19.10
C LYS A 104 -6.69 8.88 -18.28
N GLU A 105 -6.26 10.12 -18.03
CA GLU A 105 -5.12 10.42 -17.15
C GLU A 105 -5.40 9.91 -15.73
N LEU A 106 -6.60 10.14 -15.19
CA LEU A 106 -6.97 9.64 -13.87
C LEU A 106 -7.03 8.10 -13.80
N ASP A 107 -7.56 7.44 -14.82
CA ASP A 107 -7.54 5.97 -14.90
C ASP A 107 -6.11 5.43 -14.94
N GLN A 108 -5.22 6.08 -15.68
CA GLN A 108 -3.81 5.70 -15.75
C GLN A 108 -3.14 5.84 -14.39
N ILE A 109 -3.35 6.95 -13.68
CA ILE A 109 -2.85 7.15 -12.31
C ILE A 109 -3.35 6.02 -11.40
N ARG A 110 -4.66 5.75 -11.42
CA ARG A 110 -5.28 4.67 -10.61
C ARG A 110 -4.70 3.30 -10.96
N ARG A 111 -4.54 3.00 -12.25
CA ARG A 111 -3.97 1.74 -12.71
C ARG A 111 -2.53 1.56 -12.23
N VAL A 112 -1.71 2.60 -12.31
CA VAL A 112 -0.33 2.58 -11.82
C VAL A 112 -0.30 2.38 -10.30
N GLU A 113 -1.15 3.07 -9.55
CA GLU A 113 -1.26 2.86 -8.10
C GLU A 113 -1.68 1.43 -7.73
N GLN A 114 -2.63 0.87 -8.46
CA GLN A 114 -3.11 -0.50 -8.24
C GLN A 114 -2.05 -1.54 -8.63
N GLN A 115 -1.31 -1.33 -9.72
CA GLN A 115 -0.16 -2.14 -10.11
C GLN A 115 0.90 -2.11 -9.02
N ARG A 116 1.31 -0.92 -8.59
CA ARG A 116 2.29 -0.74 -7.50
C ARG A 116 1.85 -1.46 -6.22
N ARG A 117 0.57 -1.34 -5.84
CA ARG A 117 0.04 -2.02 -4.65
C ARG A 117 0.08 -3.54 -4.79
N THR A 118 -0.25 -4.07 -5.96
CA THR A 118 -0.27 -5.50 -6.23
C THR A 118 1.14 -6.08 -6.22
N GLU A 119 2.08 -5.43 -6.91
CA GLU A 119 3.49 -5.81 -6.95
C GLU A 119 4.12 -5.78 -5.55
N MET A 120 3.93 -4.69 -4.80
CA MET A 120 4.46 -4.57 -3.45
C MET A 120 3.84 -5.61 -2.50
N SER A 121 2.55 -5.91 -2.65
CA SER A 121 1.90 -6.98 -1.88
C SER A 121 2.50 -8.36 -2.18
N MET A 122 2.94 -8.62 -3.42
CA MET A 122 3.60 -9.87 -3.78
C MET A 122 4.97 -9.98 -3.10
N TYR A 123 5.75 -8.90 -3.06
CA TYR A 123 7.02 -8.86 -2.32
C TYR A 123 6.84 -9.07 -0.82
N SER A 124 5.77 -8.51 -0.21
CA SER A 124 5.45 -8.77 1.19
C SER A 124 5.23 -10.25 1.50
N ILE A 125 4.54 -10.97 0.61
CA ILE A 125 4.31 -12.42 0.76
C ILE A 125 5.65 -13.18 0.79
N VAL A 126 6.58 -12.81 -0.09
CA VAL A 126 7.93 -13.42 -0.12
C VAL A 126 8.67 -13.21 1.20
N ILE A 127 8.58 -12.01 1.80
CA ILE A 127 9.18 -11.70 3.11
C ILE A 127 8.57 -12.57 4.22
N PHE A 128 7.26 -12.80 4.20
CA PHE A 128 6.63 -13.66 5.20
C PHE A 128 7.01 -15.13 5.01
N ILE A 129 7.06 -15.63 3.77
CA ILE A 129 7.50 -17.00 3.49
C ILE A 129 8.95 -17.20 3.94
N SER A 130 9.86 -16.25 3.67
CA SER A 130 11.26 -16.36 4.07
C SER A 130 11.44 -16.41 5.59
N PHE A 131 10.57 -15.72 6.35
CA PHE A 131 10.52 -15.84 7.80
C PHE A 131 10.17 -17.26 8.26
N PHE A 132 9.14 -17.89 7.70
CA PHE A 132 8.76 -19.26 8.06
C PHE A 132 9.81 -20.28 7.62
N VAL A 133 10.42 -20.10 6.45
CA VAL A 133 11.52 -20.96 5.98
C VAL A 133 12.72 -20.87 6.93
N PHE A 134 13.11 -19.66 7.34
CA PHE A 134 14.20 -19.48 8.30
C PHE A 134 13.92 -20.17 9.64
N LEU A 135 12.69 -20.03 10.15
CA LEU A 135 12.25 -20.69 11.38
C LEU A 135 12.28 -22.22 11.25
N ALA A 136 11.84 -22.77 10.12
CA ALA A 136 11.92 -24.21 9.85
C ALA A 136 13.38 -24.71 9.80
N VAL A 137 14.28 -23.96 9.16
CA VAL A 137 15.71 -24.29 9.10
C VAL A 137 16.33 -24.35 10.50
N ILE A 138 16.01 -23.39 11.38
CA ILE A 138 16.49 -23.41 12.77
C ILE A 138 15.99 -24.66 13.52
N LEU A 139 14.73 -25.04 13.35
CA LEU A 139 14.19 -26.24 14.00
C LEU A 139 14.89 -27.51 13.53
N VAL A 140 15.14 -27.63 12.22
CA VAL A 140 15.89 -28.77 11.65
C VAL A 140 17.33 -28.79 12.18
N ILE A 141 18.02 -27.64 12.17
CA ILE A 141 19.39 -27.53 12.69
C ILE A 141 19.46 -27.90 14.18
N ASN A 142 18.51 -27.43 14.98
CA ASN A 142 18.46 -27.77 16.40
C ASN A 142 18.22 -29.26 16.63
N GLY A 143 17.23 -29.85 15.94
CA GLY A 143 16.86 -31.26 16.08
C GLY A 143 17.87 -32.26 15.52
N THR A 144 18.75 -31.83 14.61
CA THR A 144 19.74 -32.73 14.00
C THR A 144 21.15 -32.44 14.50
N ILE A 145 21.72 -31.30 14.11
CA ILE A 145 23.12 -30.94 14.35
C ILE A 145 23.38 -30.74 15.84
N PHE A 146 22.61 -29.87 16.50
CA PHE A 146 22.86 -29.55 17.90
C PHE A 146 22.53 -30.71 18.84
N GLN A 147 21.44 -31.45 18.59
CA GLN A 147 21.19 -32.69 19.34
C GLN A 147 22.31 -33.72 19.21
N ALA A 148 22.86 -33.93 18.00
CA ALA A 148 24.00 -34.82 17.82
C ALA A 148 25.25 -34.35 18.59
N ILE A 149 25.51 -33.03 18.61
CA ILE A 149 26.61 -32.45 19.38
C ILE A 149 26.39 -32.65 20.89
N TYR A 150 25.17 -32.44 21.40
CA TYR A 150 24.87 -32.65 22.82
C TYR A 150 24.97 -34.12 23.24
N ASP A 151 24.53 -35.05 22.39
CA ASP A 151 24.67 -36.50 22.62
C ASP A 151 26.15 -36.93 22.60
N LEU A 152 26.96 -36.38 21.69
CA LEU A 152 28.40 -36.60 21.69
C LEU A 152 29.08 -36.01 22.93
N GLN A 153 28.70 -34.80 23.35
CA GLN A 153 29.23 -34.17 24.57
C GLN A 153 28.91 -34.96 25.83
N THR A 154 27.69 -35.53 25.95
CA THR A 154 27.33 -36.36 27.11
C THR A 154 28.04 -37.72 27.10
N LYS A 155 28.14 -38.38 25.94
CA LYS A 155 28.88 -39.65 25.79
C LYS A 155 30.40 -39.51 25.98
N MET A 156 30.94 -38.33 25.69
CA MET A 156 32.37 -38.02 25.78
C MET A 156 32.71 -37.16 27.00
N ALA A 157 31.74 -36.87 27.87
CA ALA A 157 31.94 -36.12 29.11
C ALA A 157 32.96 -36.86 29.99
N GLY A 158 34.20 -36.36 30.00
CA GLY A 158 35.31 -36.95 30.75
C GLY A 158 36.25 -37.88 29.97
N LYS A 159 36.02 -38.13 28.66
CA LYS A 159 36.96 -38.86 27.80
C LYS A 159 37.55 -37.95 26.73
N ALA A 160 38.81 -37.55 26.92
CA ALA A 160 39.59 -36.89 25.88
C ALA A 160 40.04 -37.91 24.82
N ILE A 161 39.68 -37.70 23.55
CA ILE A 161 40.31 -38.38 22.41
C ILE A 161 41.45 -37.47 21.94
N GLY A 162 42.67 -37.75 22.39
CA GLY A 162 43.87 -36.98 22.05
C GLY A 162 43.81 -35.52 22.54
N SER A 163 44.23 -34.58 21.69
CA SER A 163 44.26 -33.13 21.96
C SER A 163 42.95 -32.39 21.60
N ILE A 164 41.94 -33.09 21.09
CA ILE A 164 40.66 -32.47 20.68
C ILE A 164 39.76 -32.34 21.91
N ARG A 165 39.70 -31.13 22.46
CA ARG A 165 38.69 -30.75 23.46
C ARG A 165 37.43 -30.32 22.74
N ILE A 166 36.36 -31.09 22.87
CA ILE A 166 35.03 -30.64 22.43
C ILE A 166 34.66 -29.45 23.33
N ALA A 167 34.47 -28.27 22.72
CA ALA A 167 33.99 -27.10 23.44
C ALA A 167 32.64 -27.44 24.10
N ASN A 168 32.48 -27.12 25.38
CA ASN A 168 31.22 -27.32 26.08
C ASN A 168 30.24 -26.25 25.59
N ILE A 169 29.33 -26.66 24.72
CA ILE A 169 28.31 -25.78 24.13
C ILE A 169 27.06 -25.96 24.97
N SER A 170 26.69 -24.93 25.73
CA SER A 170 25.48 -25.00 26.54
C SER A 170 24.24 -24.89 25.64
N PRO A 171 23.22 -25.75 25.84
CA PRO A 171 21.95 -25.64 25.10
C PRO A 171 21.26 -24.28 25.26
N VAL A 172 21.51 -23.60 26.40
CA VAL A 172 20.95 -22.29 26.72
C VAL A 172 21.56 -21.18 25.86
N GLU A 173 22.87 -21.21 25.61
CA GLU A 173 23.54 -20.23 24.74
C GLU A 173 23.03 -20.35 23.30
N VAL A 174 22.93 -21.56 22.77
CA VAL A 174 22.44 -21.82 21.42
C VAL A 174 20.98 -21.36 21.25
N LYS A 175 20.12 -21.68 22.24
CA LYS A 175 18.73 -21.20 22.27
C LYS A 175 18.66 -19.67 22.24
N THR A 176 19.50 -19.00 23.04
CA THR A 176 19.54 -17.54 23.14
C THR A 176 20.04 -16.88 21.84
N MET A 177 21.06 -17.47 21.19
CA MET A 177 21.55 -17.01 19.89
C MET A 177 20.46 -17.10 18.83
N PHE A 178 19.83 -18.28 18.67
CA PHE A 178 18.76 -18.46 17.70
C PHE A 178 17.57 -17.55 17.96
N PHE A 179 17.18 -17.37 19.23
CA PHE A 179 16.12 -16.43 19.59
C PHE A 179 16.46 -15.01 19.16
N THR A 180 17.69 -14.55 19.38
CA THR A 180 18.13 -13.20 18.99
C THR A 180 18.07 -13.01 17.47
N PHE A 181 18.50 -14.00 16.68
CA PHE A 181 18.40 -13.94 15.22
C PHE A 181 16.95 -13.88 14.74
N VAL A 182 16.09 -14.75 15.25
CA VAL A 182 14.67 -14.79 14.86
C VAL A 182 13.94 -13.53 15.34
N PHE A 183 14.30 -12.98 16.49
CA PHE A 183 13.75 -11.72 16.97
C PHE A 183 14.09 -10.55 16.02
N VAL A 184 15.37 -10.42 15.63
CA VAL A 184 15.78 -9.39 14.66
C VAL A 184 15.06 -9.57 13.33
N GLN A 185 14.95 -10.81 12.85
CA GLN A 185 14.27 -11.10 11.58
C GLN A 185 12.76 -10.88 11.63
N SER A 186 12.07 -11.26 12.71
CA SER A 186 10.62 -11.06 12.85
C SER A 186 10.27 -9.58 12.94
N LEU A 187 11.09 -8.80 13.64
CA LEU A 187 10.93 -7.35 13.73
C LEU A 187 11.16 -6.68 12.36
N GLY A 188 12.28 -6.98 11.71
CA GLY A 188 12.61 -6.41 10.39
C GLY A 188 11.66 -6.86 9.29
N GLY A 189 11.43 -8.16 9.16
CA GLY A 189 10.54 -8.77 8.17
C GLY A 189 9.09 -8.36 8.37
N GLY A 190 8.61 -8.23 9.60
CA GLY A 190 7.25 -7.76 9.88
C GLY A 190 7.06 -6.28 9.57
N LEU A 191 8.03 -5.42 9.93
CA LEU A 191 7.99 -4.00 9.61
C LEU A 191 8.03 -3.78 8.09
N LEU A 192 8.99 -4.39 7.39
CA LEU A 192 9.16 -4.26 5.95
C LEU A 192 7.98 -4.88 5.19
N GLY A 193 7.60 -6.12 5.54
CA GLY A 193 6.49 -6.83 4.91
C GLY A 193 5.17 -6.09 5.07
N GLY A 194 4.84 -5.59 6.26
CA GLY A 194 3.61 -4.83 6.48
C GLY A 194 3.64 -3.43 5.84
N PHE A 195 4.80 -2.76 5.82
CA PHE A 195 4.94 -1.48 5.12
C PHE A 195 4.75 -1.63 3.60
N MET A 196 5.33 -2.67 2.99
CA MET A 196 5.19 -2.92 1.56
C MET A 196 3.73 -3.30 1.19
N MET A 197 3.01 -4.01 2.07
CA MET A 197 1.65 -4.46 1.78
C MET A 197 0.61 -3.32 1.80
N GLU A 198 0.70 -2.43 2.78
CA GLU A 198 -0.31 -1.38 3.01
C GLU A 198 0.20 0.04 2.73
N GLY A 199 1.49 0.21 2.44
CA GLY A 199 2.14 1.51 2.21
C GLY A 199 2.27 2.37 3.46
N ARG A 200 2.01 1.82 4.66
CA ARG A 200 2.00 2.54 5.94
C ARG A 200 2.82 1.82 6.99
N ILE A 201 3.64 2.57 7.72
CA ILE A 201 4.49 2.02 8.79
C ILE A 201 3.64 1.41 9.92
N SER A 202 2.45 1.98 10.19
CA SER A 202 1.52 1.45 11.19
C SER A 202 1.11 0.00 10.92
N ALA A 203 1.04 -0.41 9.65
CA ALA A 203 0.74 -1.79 9.28
C ALA A 203 1.93 -2.71 9.56
N GLY A 204 3.14 -2.23 9.25
CA GLY A 204 4.40 -2.90 9.59
C GLY A 204 4.51 -3.22 11.08
N ILE A 205 4.19 -2.26 11.96
CA ILE A 205 4.26 -2.47 13.41
C ILE A 205 3.33 -3.60 13.86
N ARG A 206 2.10 -3.64 13.32
CA ARG A 206 1.14 -4.71 13.63
C ARG A 206 1.66 -6.08 13.20
N GLN A 207 2.22 -6.18 12.00
CA GLN A 207 2.74 -7.44 11.48
C GLN A 207 4.02 -7.88 12.20
N ALA A 208 4.92 -6.94 12.53
CA ALA A 208 6.10 -7.21 13.36
C ALA A 208 5.71 -7.78 14.73
N PHE A 209 4.70 -7.21 15.38
CA PHE A 209 4.20 -7.74 16.64
C PHE A 209 3.71 -9.18 16.51
N VAL A 210 2.97 -9.49 15.44
CA VAL A 210 2.48 -10.86 15.18
C VAL A 210 3.66 -11.83 14.96
N LEU A 211 4.65 -11.48 14.13
CA LEU A 211 5.80 -12.36 13.87
C LEU A 211 6.67 -12.56 15.11
N VAL A 212 6.87 -11.52 15.93
CA VAL A 212 7.59 -11.63 17.21
C VAL A 212 6.85 -12.56 18.16
N LEU A 213 5.53 -12.47 18.22
CA LEU A 213 4.71 -13.35 19.07
C LEU A 213 4.79 -14.81 18.60
N ILE A 214 4.73 -15.06 17.29
CA ILE A 214 4.93 -16.40 16.71
C ILE A 214 6.32 -16.94 17.05
N SER A 215 7.35 -16.10 16.95
CA SER A 215 8.73 -16.45 17.29
C SER A 215 8.82 -16.87 18.76
N PHE A 216 8.27 -16.06 19.67
CA PHE A 216 8.26 -16.36 21.10
C PHE A 216 7.53 -17.68 21.42
N LEU A 217 6.36 -17.92 20.81
CA LEU A 217 5.62 -19.17 21.00
C LEU A 217 6.41 -20.39 20.47
N THR A 218 7.01 -20.27 19.29
CA THR A 218 7.85 -21.32 18.72
C THR A 218 8.97 -21.71 19.68
N PHE A 219 9.73 -20.74 20.18
CA PHE A 219 10.86 -20.99 21.10
C PHE A 219 10.44 -21.44 22.50
N LYS A 220 9.19 -21.18 22.90
CA LYS A 220 8.65 -21.68 24.18
C LYS A 220 8.16 -23.13 24.07
N ILE A 221 7.67 -23.55 22.90
CA ILE A 221 7.08 -24.88 22.69
C ILE A 221 8.12 -25.89 22.20
N LEU A 222 9.00 -25.50 21.27
CA LEU A 222 9.91 -26.40 20.56
C LEU A 222 11.33 -26.45 21.14
N PHE A 223 11.65 -25.56 22.08
CA PHE A 223 12.94 -25.44 22.77
C PHE A 223 12.72 -25.31 24.26
#